data_AF-A0A9E3L2J1-F1
#
_entry.id   AF-A0A9E3L2J1-F1
#
_cell.length_a   1.000
_cell.length_b   1.000
_cell.length_c   1.000
_cell.angle_alpha   90.00
_cell.angle_beta   90.00
_cell.angle_gamma   90.00
#
_symmetry.space_group_name_H-M   'P 1'
#
loop_
_entity.id
_entity.type
_entity.pdbx_description
1 polymer ?
#
loop_
_entity_poly.entity_id
_entity_poly.type
_entity_poly.pdbx_seq_one_letter_code
_entity_poly.pdbx_strand_id
1 'polypeptide(L)'
;MKSVKKSIEYLRNNPNSKFWLIPIAILLIPFILYLCIFNNGLSTDSRHWADFATFMSLFVSIVSMTLLGYISFITWRTTKLFQERQLRPCIFITHSKTVDTGYGVEYTFKMNNSSSVSANNVIVRFLLNDKNRDHKEWTSWIICFSLGPNEELELGWVTHAETIQISYSDVENQNFYLYEFKDWTGEEKAITKQVYNGYIDNALNKKTKTNDGDVIFTCNIVKEKLLHFLKNRNSKGESINRIDFLKDLLKSENK
;
A
#
# COMPACT_ATOMS: atom_id res chain seq x y z
N MET A 1 -17.03 -24.53 5.45
CA MET A 1 -17.30 -24.67 6.91
C MET A 1 -16.25 -24.02 7.84
N LYS A 2 -14.93 -24.07 7.58
CA LYS A 2 -13.91 -23.41 8.44
C LYS A 2 -14.00 -21.87 8.47
N SER A 3 -14.48 -21.25 7.39
CA SER A 3 -14.66 -19.79 7.30
C SER A 3 -15.76 -19.28 8.25
N VAL A 4 -16.91 -19.95 8.33
CA VAL A 4 -18.05 -19.54 9.18
C VAL A 4 -17.70 -19.60 10.67
N LYS A 5 -16.94 -20.62 11.11
CA LYS A 5 -16.49 -20.70 12.51
C LYS A 5 -15.56 -19.54 12.89
N LYS A 6 -14.63 -19.14 12.01
CA LYS A 6 -13.77 -17.97 12.20
C LYS A 6 -14.58 -16.67 12.28
N SER A 7 -15.61 -16.52 11.46
CA SER A 7 -16.49 -15.34 11.49
C SER A 7 -17.29 -15.23 12.79
N ILE A 8 -17.81 -16.35 13.31
CA ILE A 8 -18.55 -16.40 14.59
C ILE A 8 -17.61 -16.11 15.77
N GLU A 9 -16.41 -16.66 15.74
CA GLU A 9 -15.40 -16.46 16.79
C GLU A 9 -14.87 -15.01 16.82
N TYR A 10 -14.75 -14.38 15.65
CA TYR A 10 -14.44 -12.96 15.52
C TYR A 10 -15.56 -12.06 16.07
N LEU A 11 -16.84 -12.39 15.80
CA LEU A 11 -17.98 -11.65 16.35
C LEU A 11 -18.09 -11.79 17.87
N ARG A 12 -17.78 -12.96 18.43
CA ARG A 12 -17.80 -13.23 19.87
C ARG A 12 -16.68 -12.52 20.63
N ASN A 13 -15.49 -12.43 20.04
CA ASN A 13 -14.31 -11.82 20.66
C ASN A 13 -14.16 -10.32 20.33
N ASN A 14 -15.08 -9.74 19.55
CA ASN A 14 -15.04 -8.31 19.27
C ASN A 14 -15.41 -7.53 20.55
N PRO A 15 -14.54 -6.65 21.08
CA PRO A 15 -14.86 -5.82 22.26
C PRO A 15 -16.11 -4.95 22.05
N ASN A 16 -16.51 -4.71 20.79
CA ASN A 16 -17.73 -4.00 20.45
C ASN A 16 -19.02 -4.81 20.67
N SER A 17 -18.95 -6.13 20.90
CA SER A 17 -20.13 -7.00 21.08
C SER A 17 -20.98 -6.64 22.30
N LYS A 18 -20.37 -6.02 23.32
CA LYS A 18 -21.04 -5.61 24.56
C LYS A 18 -21.71 -4.23 24.47
N PHE A 19 -21.50 -3.48 23.38
CA PHE A 19 -22.01 -2.11 23.25
C PHE A 19 -23.56 -2.07 23.26
N TRP A 20 -24.22 -3.12 22.77
CA TRP A 20 -25.68 -3.28 22.82
C TRP A 20 -26.27 -3.31 24.24
N LEU A 21 -25.44 -3.57 25.26
CA LEU A 21 -25.88 -3.54 26.66
C LEU A 21 -26.11 -2.11 27.18
N ILE A 22 -25.48 -1.09 26.58
CA ILE A 22 -25.60 0.30 27.03
C ILE A 22 -27.03 0.83 26.80
N PRO A 23 -27.65 0.72 25.61
CA PRO A 23 -29.06 1.03 25.41
C PRO A 23 -29.99 0.31 26.38
N ILE A 24 -29.77 -0.98 26.62
CA ILE A 24 -30.58 -1.80 27.52
C ILE A 24 -30.48 -1.28 28.95
N ALA A 25 -29.27 -0.98 29.42
CA ALA A 25 -29.03 -0.43 30.75
C ALA A 25 -29.72 0.94 30.94
N ILE A 26 -29.65 1.83 29.93
CA ILE A 26 -30.29 3.15 29.98
C ILE A 26 -31.82 3.00 30.04
N LEU A 27 -32.41 2.08 29.26
CA LEU A 27 -33.86 1.84 29.29
C LEU A 27 -34.34 1.20 30.60
N LEU A 28 -33.50 0.47 31.33
CA LEU A 28 -33.88 -0.13 32.62
C LEU A 28 -34.02 0.90 33.75
N ILE A 29 -33.30 2.03 33.69
CA ILE A 29 -33.35 3.09 34.70
C ILE A 29 -34.78 3.57 34.99
N PRO A 30 -35.58 4.00 34.00
CA PRO A 30 -36.94 4.47 34.26
C PRO A 30 -37.87 3.35 34.76
N PHE A 31 -37.67 2.09 34.34
CA PHE A 31 -38.41 0.95 34.89
C PHE A 31 -38.10 0.71 36.37
N ILE A 32 -36.84 0.80 36.77
CA ILE A 32 -36.43 0.67 38.17
C ILE A 32 -37.01 1.83 38.99
N LEU A 33 -36.92 3.06 38.50
CA LEU A 33 -37.48 4.24 39.17
C LEU A 33 -39.00 4.12 39.34
N TYR A 34 -39.72 3.63 38.32
CA TYR A 34 -41.16 3.39 38.41
C TYR A 34 -41.52 2.37 39.49
N LEU A 35 -40.81 1.24 39.54
CA LEU A 35 -41.02 0.21 40.58
C LEU A 35 -40.68 0.69 41.99
N CYS A 36 -39.68 1.57 42.14
CA CYS A 36 -39.34 2.18 43.42
C CYS A 36 -40.40 3.18 43.92
N ILE A 37 -41.07 3.89 43.00
CA ILE A 37 -42.12 4.86 43.35
C ILE A 37 -43.43 4.13 43.70
N PHE A 38 -43.79 3.11 42.94
CA PHE A 38 -44.99 2.30 43.17
C PHE A 38 -44.60 0.99 43.87
N ASN A 39 -44.29 1.09 45.17
CA ASN A 39 -43.94 -0.04 46.04
C ASN A 39 -44.89 -1.24 45.84
N ASN A 40 -44.43 -2.25 45.10
CA ASN A 40 -45.05 -3.57 44.87
C ASN A 40 -46.34 -3.63 44.01
N GLY A 41 -46.57 -2.71 43.07
CA GLY A 41 -47.71 -2.86 42.15
C GLY A 41 -47.66 -2.02 40.89
N LEU A 42 -48.34 -2.50 39.84
CA LEU A 42 -48.68 -1.66 38.70
C LEU A 42 -49.80 -0.70 39.09
N SER A 43 -49.63 0.58 38.75
CA SER A 43 -50.68 1.57 39.01
C SER A 43 -51.96 1.23 38.24
N THR A 44 -53.11 1.34 38.89
CA THR A 44 -54.42 1.15 38.27
C THR A 44 -54.96 2.45 37.65
N ASP A 45 -54.34 3.61 37.93
CA ASP A 45 -54.73 4.89 37.34
C ASP A 45 -53.99 5.13 36.01
N SER A 46 -54.77 5.37 34.96
CA SER A 46 -54.32 5.79 33.64
C SER A 46 -53.38 6.99 33.63
N ARG A 47 -53.50 7.94 34.59
CA ARG A 47 -52.66 9.14 34.65
C ARG A 47 -51.20 8.80 34.93
N HIS A 48 -50.97 7.85 35.83
CA HIS A 48 -49.62 7.38 36.18
C HIS A 48 -48.92 6.69 35.00
N TRP A 49 -49.68 6.01 34.15
CA TRP A 49 -49.16 5.44 32.90
C TRP A 49 -48.79 6.50 31.87
N ALA A 50 -49.59 7.57 31.76
CA ALA A 50 -49.31 8.70 30.87
C ALA A 50 -48.03 9.46 31.29
N ASP A 51 -47.87 9.70 32.58
CA ASP A 51 -46.66 10.34 33.14
C ASP A 51 -45.41 9.47 32.94
N PHE A 52 -45.54 8.16 33.16
CA PHE A 52 -44.46 7.20 32.91
C PHE A 52 -44.08 7.15 31.42
N ALA A 53 -45.06 7.10 30.51
CA ALA A 53 -44.80 7.12 29.07
C ALA A 53 -44.06 8.40 28.64
N THR A 54 -44.45 9.55 29.20
CA THR A 54 -43.79 10.83 28.96
C THR A 54 -42.34 10.80 29.47
N PHE A 55 -42.10 10.25 30.66
CA PHE A 55 -40.75 10.08 31.20
C PHE A 55 -39.90 9.11 30.37
N MET A 56 -40.47 7.96 29.98
CA MET A 56 -39.82 6.98 29.09
C MET A 56 -39.40 7.57 27.75
N SER A 57 -40.18 8.50 27.20
CA SER A 57 -39.87 9.14 25.90
C SER A 57 -38.52 9.86 25.90
N LEU A 58 -38.12 10.44 27.04
CA LEU A 58 -36.82 11.09 27.22
C LEU A 58 -35.68 10.06 27.17
N PHE A 59 -35.81 8.92 27.84
CA PHE A 59 -34.81 7.85 27.81
C PHE A 59 -34.72 7.20 26.43
N VAL A 60 -35.85 6.98 25.77
CA VAL A 60 -35.88 6.50 24.38
C VAL A 60 -35.15 7.47 23.46
N SER A 61 -35.30 8.77 23.66
CA SER A 61 -34.58 9.80 22.90
C SER A 61 -33.06 9.75 23.14
N ILE A 62 -32.61 9.62 24.40
CA ILE A 62 -31.19 9.48 24.75
C ILE A 62 -30.60 8.20 24.12
N VAL A 63 -31.33 7.09 24.17
CA VAL A 63 -30.91 5.82 23.59
C VAL A 63 -30.81 5.93 22.07
N SER A 64 -31.79 6.57 21.43
CA SER A 64 -31.78 6.81 19.99
C SER A 64 -30.57 7.66 19.58
N MET A 65 -30.27 8.73 20.32
CA MET A 65 -29.10 9.58 20.06
C MET A 65 -27.79 8.80 20.25
N THR A 66 -27.70 7.97 21.29
CA THR A 66 -26.52 7.13 21.57
C THR A 66 -26.30 6.10 20.46
N LEU A 67 -27.38 5.44 20.01
CA LEU A 67 -27.33 4.49 18.89
C LEU A 67 -26.92 5.17 17.59
N LEU A 68 -27.46 6.35 17.28
CA LEU A 68 -27.06 7.13 16.11
C LEU A 68 -25.58 7.53 16.16
N GLY A 69 -25.09 7.98 17.32
CA GLY A 69 -23.67 8.28 17.51
C GLY A 69 -22.78 7.06 17.29
N TYR A 70 -23.19 5.90 17.80
CA TYR A 70 -22.45 4.65 17.62
C TYR A 70 -22.43 4.17 16.16
N ILE A 71 -23.57 4.20 15.48
CA ILE A 71 -23.66 3.88 14.05
C ILE A 71 -22.74 4.81 13.27
N SER A 72 -22.82 6.12 13.53
CA SER A 72 -21.97 7.12 12.87
C SER A 72 -20.49 6.84 13.10
N PHE A 73 -20.10 6.47 14.32
CA PHE A 73 -18.72 6.10 14.65
C PHE A 73 -18.25 4.85 13.90
N ILE A 74 -19.07 3.78 13.84
CA ILE A 74 -18.75 2.58 13.06
C ILE A 74 -18.63 2.91 11.58
N THR A 75 -19.59 3.66 11.04
CA THR A 75 -19.59 4.08 9.63
C THR A 75 -18.32 4.85 9.34
N TRP A 76 -17.97 5.87 10.14
CA TRP A 76 -16.73 6.61 9.97
C TRP A 76 -15.49 5.70 9.98
N ARG A 77 -15.38 4.80 10.97
CA ARG A 77 -14.25 3.88 11.08
C ARG A 77 -14.16 2.92 9.88
N THR A 78 -15.29 2.39 9.43
CA THR A 78 -15.33 1.46 8.29
C THR A 78 -15.03 2.17 6.98
N THR A 79 -15.55 3.38 6.77
CA THR A 79 -15.21 4.23 5.62
C THR A 79 -13.72 4.54 5.60
N LYS A 80 -13.12 4.91 6.74
CA LYS A 80 -11.68 5.17 6.82
C LYS A 80 -10.85 3.94 6.43
N LEU A 81 -11.14 2.78 7.01
CA LEU A 81 -10.45 1.52 6.66
C LEU A 81 -10.65 1.13 5.18
N PHE A 82 -11.82 1.42 4.63
CA PHE A 82 -12.10 1.16 3.22
C PHE A 82 -11.29 2.08 2.31
N GLN A 83 -11.23 3.38 2.62
CA GLN A 83 -10.40 4.35 1.90
C GLN A 83 -8.92 3.98 1.96
N GLU A 84 -8.38 3.65 3.13
CA GLU A 84 -7.00 3.19 3.29
C GLU A 84 -6.69 1.97 2.42
N ARG A 85 -7.64 1.05 2.26
CA ARG A 85 -7.48 -0.13 1.40
C ARG A 85 -7.61 0.18 -0.09
N GLN A 86 -8.50 1.09 -0.46
CA GLN A 86 -8.66 1.50 -1.86
C GLN A 86 -7.47 2.30 -2.38
N LEU A 87 -6.83 3.07 -1.51
CA LEU A 87 -5.67 3.89 -1.84
C LEU A 87 -4.33 3.15 -1.76
N ARG A 88 -4.33 1.87 -1.34
CA ARG A 88 -3.12 1.07 -1.21
C ARG A 88 -2.67 0.51 -2.57
N PRO A 89 -1.48 0.87 -3.06
CA PRO A 89 -0.91 0.24 -4.24
C PRO A 89 -0.50 -1.21 -3.96
N CYS A 90 -0.61 -2.09 -4.95
CA CYS A 90 -0.22 -3.49 -4.82
C CYS A 90 0.89 -3.79 -5.84
N ILE A 91 2.14 -3.70 -5.37
CA ILE A 91 3.31 -4.00 -6.18
C ILE A 91 3.72 -5.45 -5.97
N PHE A 92 4.05 -6.14 -7.06
CA PHE A 92 4.65 -7.45 -7.03
C PHE A 92 5.69 -7.59 -8.15
N ILE A 93 6.62 -8.51 -7.96
CA ILE A 93 7.62 -8.84 -8.98
C ILE A 93 7.21 -10.13 -9.67
N THR A 94 7.23 -10.11 -11.00
CA THR A 94 7.17 -11.29 -11.85
C THR A 94 8.52 -11.50 -12.52
N HIS A 95 8.78 -12.73 -12.96
CA HIS A 95 9.98 -13.07 -13.72
C HIS A 95 9.58 -13.80 -15.00
N SER A 96 10.30 -13.53 -16.07
CA SER A 96 10.17 -14.28 -17.33
C SER A 96 11.54 -14.82 -17.72
N LYS A 97 11.58 -16.11 -18.09
CA LYS A 97 12.77 -16.72 -18.71
C LYS A 97 12.98 -16.08 -20.08
N THR A 98 14.11 -15.43 -20.30
CA THR A 98 14.39 -14.69 -21.53
C THR A 98 15.02 -15.59 -22.59
N VAL A 99 16.15 -16.24 -22.29
CA VAL A 99 16.86 -17.13 -23.22
C VAL A 99 17.59 -18.22 -22.43
N ASP A 100 17.58 -19.45 -22.95
CA ASP A 100 18.54 -20.48 -22.54
C ASP A 100 19.83 -20.21 -23.31
N THR A 101 20.66 -19.31 -22.77
CA THR A 101 22.00 -19.13 -23.35
C THR A 101 22.79 -20.36 -22.93
N GLY A 102 23.69 -20.89 -23.77
CA GLY A 102 24.49 -22.08 -23.41
C GLY A 102 25.34 -21.94 -22.13
N TYR A 103 25.26 -20.80 -21.45
CA TYR A 103 25.89 -20.44 -20.17
C TYR A 103 24.91 -20.38 -18.99
N GLY A 104 23.60 -20.53 -19.21
CA GLY A 104 22.58 -20.58 -18.17
C GLY A 104 21.25 -19.95 -18.57
N VAL A 105 20.28 -20.07 -17.66
CA VAL A 105 18.97 -19.41 -17.79
C VAL A 105 19.07 -17.98 -17.28
N GLU A 106 18.88 -17.01 -18.17
CA GLU A 106 18.68 -15.61 -17.80
C GLU A 106 17.20 -15.34 -17.48
N TYR A 107 16.97 -14.61 -16.39
CA TYR A 107 15.66 -14.15 -15.96
C TYR A 107 15.59 -12.64 -16.06
N THR A 108 14.54 -12.15 -16.67
CA THR A 108 14.16 -10.73 -16.61
C THR A 108 13.12 -10.54 -15.52
N PHE A 109 13.37 -9.60 -14.61
CA PHE A 109 12.41 -9.22 -13.58
C PHE A 109 11.54 -8.06 -14.06
N LYS A 110 10.26 -8.13 -13.72
CA LYS A 110 9.25 -7.13 -14.04
C LYS A 110 8.53 -6.73 -12.77
N MET A 111 8.47 -5.43 -12.52
CA MET A 111 7.69 -4.85 -11.43
C MET A 111 6.30 -4.50 -11.96
N ASN A 112 5.26 -4.98 -11.28
CA ASN A 112 3.88 -4.82 -11.69
C ASN A 112 3.06 -4.17 -10.58
N ASN A 113 2.19 -3.22 -10.93
CA ASN A 113 1.19 -2.66 -10.01
C ASN A 113 -0.20 -3.19 -10.38
N SER A 114 -0.72 -4.18 -9.65
CA SER A 114 -2.06 -4.76 -9.92
C SER A 114 -3.21 -3.98 -9.30
N SER A 115 -2.93 -2.86 -8.65
CA SER A 115 -3.97 -2.05 -8.03
C SER A 115 -4.56 -1.03 -9.00
N SER A 116 -5.73 -0.50 -8.64
CA SER A 116 -6.39 0.59 -9.35
C SER A 116 -5.81 1.97 -9.03
N VAL A 117 -4.73 2.05 -8.24
CA VAL A 117 -4.11 3.31 -7.80
C VAL A 117 -2.61 3.32 -8.10
N SER A 118 -2.04 4.51 -8.30
CA SER A 118 -0.61 4.64 -8.57
C SER A 118 0.23 4.39 -7.33
N ALA A 119 1.36 3.72 -7.49
CA ALA A 119 2.44 3.71 -6.51
C ALA A 119 3.38 4.89 -6.77
N ASN A 120 3.55 5.74 -5.77
CA ASN A 120 4.38 6.93 -5.87
C ASN A 120 5.75 6.70 -5.23
N ASN A 121 6.71 7.54 -5.64
CA ASN A 121 8.08 7.56 -5.13
C ASN A 121 8.72 6.17 -5.07
N VAL A 122 8.61 5.42 -6.16
CA VAL A 122 9.13 4.05 -6.20
C VAL A 122 10.65 4.08 -6.21
N ILE A 123 11.27 3.36 -5.29
CA ILE A 123 12.71 3.14 -5.21
C ILE A 123 13.02 1.65 -5.12
N VAL A 124 14.10 1.21 -5.75
CA VAL A 124 14.45 -0.21 -5.87
C VAL A 124 15.89 -0.42 -5.46
N ARG A 125 16.18 -1.51 -4.75
CA ARG A 125 17.55 -2.02 -4.55
C ARG A 125 17.53 -3.54 -4.63
N PHE A 126 18.69 -4.15 -4.82
CA PHE A 126 18.80 -5.59 -4.90
C PHE A 126 20.08 -6.10 -4.26
N LEU A 127 20.09 -7.37 -3.91
CA LEU A 127 21.22 -8.09 -3.37
C LEU A 127 21.82 -8.94 -4.48
N LEU A 128 23.07 -8.66 -4.84
CA LEU A 128 23.78 -9.41 -5.87
C LEU A 128 24.22 -10.78 -5.35
N ASN A 129 23.98 -11.82 -6.13
CA ASN A 129 24.52 -13.16 -5.87
C ASN A 129 25.86 -13.32 -6.58
N ASP A 130 26.92 -12.72 -6.03
CA ASP A 130 28.27 -12.93 -6.54
C ASP A 130 28.89 -14.14 -5.83
N LYS A 131 28.98 -15.27 -6.55
CA LYS A 131 29.61 -16.51 -6.04
C LYS A 131 31.08 -16.32 -5.66
N ASN A 132 31.74 -15.26 -6.15
CA ASN A 132 33.15 -14.97 -5.88
C ASN A 132 33.36 -13.97 -4.73
N ARG A 133 32.29 -13.44 -4.12
CA ARG A 133 32.39 -12.57 -2.93
C ARG A 133 31.88 -13.30 -1.71
N ASP A 134 32.72 -13.40 -0.69
CA ASP A 134 32.34 -13.94 0.63
C ASP A 134 31.28 -13.09 1.35
N HIS A 135 30.95 -11.90 0.82
CA HIS A 135 30.00 -10.96 1.40
C HIS A 135 28.94 -10.54 0.38
N LYS A 136 27.67 -10.82 0.73
CA LYS A 136 26.50 -10.32 0.01
C LYS A 136 26.33 -8.84 0.33
N GLU A 137 26.46 -7.98 -0.68
CA GLU A 137 26.32 -6.53 -0.52
C GLU A 137 25.07 -6.02 -1.24
N TRP A 138 24.26 -5.22 -0.54
CA TRP A 138 23.13 -4.54 -1.14
C TRP A 138 23.59 -3.46 -2.10
N THR A 139 22.94 -3.38 -3.26
CA THR A 139 23.05 -2.18 -4.09
C THR A 139 22.47 -0.97 -3.36
N SER A 140 22.84 0.21 -3.85
CA SER A 140 22.13 1.42 -3.47
C SER A 140 20.71 1.43 -3.98
N TRP A 141 19.90 2.23 -3.31
CA TRP A 141 18.55 2.55 -3.74
C TRP A 141 18.58 3.36 -5.05
N ILE A 142 17.81 2.91 -6.02
CA ILE A 142 17.65 3.49 -7.36
C ILE A 142 16.24 4.07 -7.44
N ILE A 143 16.14 5.34 -7.82
CA ILE A 143 14.86 6.06 -7.90
C ILE A 143 14.18 5.79 -9.25
N CYS A 144 12.96 5.25 -9.22
CA CYS A 144 12.15 4.89 -10.39
C CYS A 144 10.91 5.80 -10.57
N PHE A 145 10.77 6.85 -9.76
CA PHE A 145 9.68 7.85 -9.75
C PHE A 145 8.31 7.33 -9.35
N SER A 146 7.54 6.72 -10.25
CA SER A 146 6.15 6.29 -9.98
C SER A 146 5.72 5.19 -10.93
N LEU A 147 4.85 4.30 -10.46
CA LEU A 147 4.23 3.25 -11.26
C LEU A 147 2.72 3.44 -11.24
N GLY A 148 2.13 3.73 -12.40
CA GLY A 148 0.69 3.95 -12.54
C GLY A 148 -0.15 2.69 -12.28
N PRO A 149 -1.49 2.82 -12.31
CA PRO A 149 -2.39 1.69 -12.10
C PRO A 149 -2.27 0.68 -13.25
N ASN A 150 -2.16 -0.61 -12.93
CA ASN A 150 -2.00 -1.69 -13.91
C ASN A 150 -0.79 -1.52 -14.85
N GLU A 151 0.21 -0.74 -14.44
CA GLU A 151 1.45 -0.56 -15.20
C GLU A 151 2.49 -1.63 -14.83
N GLU A 152 3.31 -1.96 -15.83
CA GLU A 152 4.47 -2.84 -15.72
C GLU A 152 5.73 -2.06 -16.04
N LEU A 153 6.78 -2.25 -15.23
CA LEU A 153 8.13 -1.76 -15.49
C LEU A 153 9.11 -2.93 -15.52
N GLU A 154 9.79 -3.09 -16.66
CA GLU A 154 10.87 -4.05 -16.80
C GLU A 154 12.13 -3.54 -16.07
N LEU A 155 12.68 -4.37 -15.19
CA LEU A 155 13.89 -4.09 -14.41
C LEU A 155 15.12 -4.68 -15.10
N GLY A 156 15.39 -4.25 -16.34
CA GLY A 156 16.45 -4.84 -17.18
C GLY A 156 17.87 -4.73 -16.60
N TRP A 157 18.12 -3.81 -15.68
CA TRP A 157 19.39 -3.67 -14.95
C TRP A 157 19.52 -4.60 -13.74
N VAL A 158 18.47 -5.31 -13.36
CA VAL A 158 18.49 -6.27 -12.26
C VAL A 158 18.74 -7.65 -12.85
N THR A 159 20.01 -8.00 -13.04
CA THR A 159 20.42 -9.34 -13.45
C THR A 159 21.01 -10.09 -12.26
N HIS A 160 20.71 -11.39 -12.14
CA HIS A 160 21.26 -12.27 -11.10
C HIS A 160 21.03 -11.83 -9.64
N ALA A 161 19.96 -11.07 -9.37
CA ALA A 161 19.60 -10.68 -8.01
C ALA A 161 19.08 -11.89 -7.22
N GLU A 162 19.58 -12.06 -5.99
CA GLU A 162 19.02 -13.02 -5.02
C GLU A 162 17.76 -12.47 -4.36
N THR A 163 17.83 -11.19 -3.97
CA THR A 163 16.76 -10.48 -3.31
C THR A 163 16.54 -9.14 -3.98
N ILE A 164 15.30 -8.76 -4.22
CA ILE A 164 14.93 -7.44 -4.72
C ILE A 164 14.04 -6.77 -3.68
N GLN A 165 14.33 -5.52 -3.36
CA GLN A 165 13.51 -4.71 -2.48
C GLN A 165 12.98 -3.49 -3.23
N ILE A 166 11.69 -3.24 -3.10
CA ILE A 166 10.99 -2.11 -3.67
C ILE A 166 10.33 -1.35 -2.53
N SER A 167 10.62 -0.06 -2.41
CA SER A 167 9.92 0.80 -1.47
C SER A 167 9.15 1.87 -2.21
N TYR A 168 7.93 2.17 -1.75
CA TYR A 168 7.00 3.07 -2.41
C TYR A 168 6.01 3.66 -1.42
N SER A 169 5.30 4.68 -1.85
CA SER A 169 4.21 5.30 -1.10
C SER A 169 2.87 5.15 -1.82
N ASP A 170 1.79 5.33 -1.07
CA ASP A 170 0.45 5.51 -1.63
C ASP A 170 0.34 6.83 -2.42
N VAL A 171 -0.80 7.00 -3.09
CA VAL A 171 -1.06 8.17 -3.93
C VAL A 171 -1.04 9.48 -3.16
N GLU A 172 -1.38 9.44 -1.86
CA GLU A 172 -1.41 10.62 -0.98
C GLU A 172 -0.08 10.87 -0.23
N ASN A 173 0.93 10.00 -0.41
CA ASN A 173 2.21 10.02 0.31
C ASN A 173 2.08 10.00 1.85
N GLN A 174 1.04 9.32 2.34
CA GLN A 174 0.77 9.16 3.78
C GLN A 174 1.26 7.80 4.29
N ASN A 175 1.06 6.75 3.51
CA ASN A 175 1.47 5.39 3.84
C ASN A 175 2.66 4.95 2.98
N PHE A 176 3.59 4.21 3.59
CA PHE A 176 4.83 3.77 2.96
C PHE A 176 4.97 2.26 3.13
N TYR A 177 5.48 1.61 2.08
CA TYR A 177 5.56 0.17 2.00
C TYR A 177 6.96 -0.25 1.53
N LEU A 178 7.37 -1.44 1.98
CA LEU A 178 8.55 -2.14 1.51
C LEU A 178 8.13 -3.54 1.08
N TYR A 179 8.27 -3.82 -0.20
CA TYR A 179 8.11 -5.12 -0.80
C TYR A 179 9.48 -5.78 -0.95
N GLU A 180 9.63 -6.99 -0.44
CA GLU A 180 10.84 -7.81 -0.57
C GLU A 180 10.50 -9.07 -1.36
N PHE A 181 11.21 -9.29 -2.46
CA PHE A 181 11.13 -10.48 -3.28
C PHE A 181 12.39 -11.32 -3.09
N LYS A 182 12.23 -12.53 -2.57
CA LYS A 182 13.29 -13.49 -2.29
C LYS A 182 12.78 -14.91 -2.50
N ASP A 183 13.61 -15.80 -3.05
CA ASP A 183 13.27 -17.21 -3.24
C ASP A 183 11.93 -17.43 -3.96
N TRP A 184 11.65 -16.58 -4.96
CA TRP A 184 10.41 -16.57 -5.75
C TRP A 184 9.14 -16.24 -4.96
N THR A 185 9.30 -15.71 -3.75
CA THR A 185 8.21 -15.26 -2.88
C THR A 185 8.34 -13.77 -2.59
N GLY A 186 7.20 -13.09 -2.51
CA GLY A 186 7.12 -11.68 -2.21
C GLY A 186 6.42 -11.42 -0.88
N GLU A 187 7.01 -10.60 -0.03
CA GLU A 187 6.40 -10.13 1.21
C GLU A 187 6.36 -8.59 1.24
N GLU A 188 5.20 -8.03 1.57
CA GLU A 188 5.04 -6.58 1.73
C GLU A 188 4.87 -6.24 3.22
N LYS A 189 5.58 -5.23 3.68
CA LYS A 189 5.45 -4.67 5.03
C LYS A 189 5.26 -3.16 5.00
N ALA A 190 4.43 -2.66 5.90
CA ALA A 190 4.32 -1.22 6.14
C ALA A 190 5.59 -0.71 6.83
N ILE A 191 6.09 0.44 6.40
CA ILE A 191 7.23 1.13 6.99
C ILE A 191 6.85 2.56 7.36
N THR A 192 7.63 3.19 8.24
CA THR A 192 7.40 4.59 8.58
C THR A 192 8.00 5.52 7.53
N LYS A 193 7.46 6.74 7.42
CA LYS A 193 8.02 7.80 6.57
C LYS A 193 9.49 8.09 6.87
N GLN A 194 9.90 8.00 8.13
CA GLN A 194 11.30 8.21 8.54
C GLN A 194 12.23 7.14 7.95
N VAL A 195 11.81 5.87 7.98
CA VAL A 195 12.59 4.77 7.37
C VAL A 195 12.69 4.96 5.86
N TYR A 196 11.56 5.30 5.22
CA TYR A 196 11.51 5.58 3.79
C TYR A 196 12.43 6.75 3.38
N ASN A 197 12.38 7.85 4.12
CA ASN A 197 13.28 9.00 3.89
C ASN A 197 14.75 8.62 4.05
N GLY A 198 15.09 7.74 5.00
CA GLY A 198 16.45 7.21 5.13
C GLY A 198 16.91 6.42 3.88
N TYR A 199 15.99 5.75 3.18
CA TYR A 199 16.28 5.09 1.91
C TYR A 199 16.53 6.10 0.78
N ILE A 200 15.73 7.17 0.72
CA ILE A 200 15.97 8.29 -0.21
C ILE A 200 17.32 8.94 0.06
N ASP A 201 17.63 9.25 1.32
CA ASP A 201 18.89 9.88 1.69
C ASP A 201 20.08 8.98 1.30
N ASN A 202 19.96 7.66 1.46
CA ASN A 202 20.96 6.71 0.98
C ASN A 202 21.10 6.73 -0.55
N ALA A 203 19.98 6.81 -1.29
CA ALA A 203 19.98 6.93 -2.75
C ALA A 203 20.69 8.22 -3.22
N LEU A 204 20.49 9.33 -2.50
CA LEU A 204 21.05 10.64 -2.84
C LEU A 204 22.51 10.78 -2.42
N ASN A 205 22.88 10.30 -1.22
CA ASN A 205 24.21 10.47 -0.65
C ASN A 205 25.31 9.61 -1.28
N LYS A 206 24.98 8.57 -2.06
CA LYS A 206 26.03 7.81 -2.76
C LYS A 206 26.46 8.45 -4.08
N LYS A 207 25.69 9.41 -4.62
CA LYS A 207 26.12 10.25 -5.76
C LYS A 207 27.40 11.04 -5.46
N THR A 208 27.75 11.25 -4.19
CA THR A 208 28.93 12.04 -3.79
C THR A 208 30.16 11.21 -3.44
N LYS A 209 30.12 9.86 -3.53
CA LYS A 209 31.26 9.00 -3.11
C LYS A 209 31.77 8.00 -4.16
N THR A 210 31.10 7.80 -5.28
CA THR A 210 31.60 6.92 -6.34
C THR A 210 32.43 7.73 -7.34
N ASN A 211 33.75 7.65 -7.20
CA ASN A 211 34.72 7.94 -8.26
C ASN A 211 34.78 6.83 -9.33
N ASP A 212 33.98 5.77 -9.19
CA ASP A 212 33.82 4.74 -10.22
C ASP A 212 32.55 4.99 -11.01
N GLY A 213 32.74 5.14 -12.32
CA GLY A 213 31.74 5.53 -13.32
C GLY A 213 30.68 4.48 -13.65
N ASP A 214 30.23 3.67 -12.70
CA ASP A 214 29.23 2.64 -12.96
C ASP A 214 27.95 2.81 -12.15
N VAL A 215 26.83 2.79 -12.90
CA VAL A 215 25.44 2.71 -12.47
C VAL A 215 24.78 4.03 -12.02
N ILE A 216 24.96 5.10 -12.82
CA ILE A 216 23.89 6.07 -13.12
C ILE A 216 23.50 5.94 -14.60
N PHE A 217 23.10 4.73 -15.00
CA PHE A 217 22.46 4.47 -16.28
C PHE A 217 21.14 3.78 -15.93
N THR A 218 19.98 4.43 -16.02
CA THR A 218 19.14 4.33 -17.24
C THR A 218 17.84 5.14 -17.07
N CYS A 219 17.94 6.45 -16.81
CA CYS A 219 16.80 7.33 -17.10
C CYS A 219 17.24 8.67 -17.67
N ASN A 220 18.30 9.28 -17.11
CA ASN A 220 18.81 10.54 -17.65
C ASN A 220 19.64 10.38 -18.93
N ILE A 221 20.48 9.35 -19.06
CA ILE A 221 21.30 9.17 -20.27
C ILE A 221 20.45 8.76 -21.48
N VAL A 222 19.43 7.90 -21.27
CA VAL A 222 18.47 7.57 -22.33
C VAL A 222 17.66 8.81 -22.69
N LYS A 223 17.17 9.60 -21.71
CA LYS A 223 16.42 10.83 -21.99
C LYS A 223 17.24 11.90 -22.69
N GLU A 224 18.48 12.14 -22.29
CA GLU A 224 19.36 13.14 -22.93
C GLU A 224 19.84 12.69 -24.30
N LYS A 225 20.24 11.42 -24.48
CA LYS A 225 20.61 10.90 -25.80
C LYS A 225 19.40 10.83 -26.73
N LEU A 226 18.22 10.47 -26.24
CA LEU A 226 16.97 10.51 -27.00
C LEU A 226 16.61 11.97 -27.37
N LEU A 227 16.71 12.92 -26.45
CA LEU A 227 16.47 14.34 -26.73
C LEU A 227 17.47 14.91 -27.74
N HIS A 228 18.75 14.53 -27.66
CA HIS A 228 19.78 14.92 -28.62
C HIS A 228 19.55 14.28 -30.00
N PHE A 229 19.21 13.00 -30.04
CA PHE A 229 18.86 12.29 -31.28
C PHE A 229 17.62 12.89 -31.95
N LEU A 230 16.57 13.18 -31.18
CA LEU A 230 15.35 13.82 -31.67
C LEU A 230 15.61 15.25 -32.17
N LYS A 231 16.44 16.04 -31.47
CA LYS A 231 16.84 17.38 -31.92
C LYS A 231 17.64 17.36 -33.22
N ASN A 232 18.57 16.41 -33.39
CA ASN A 232 19.42 16.31 -34.58
C ASN A 232 18.71 15.76 -35.82
N ARG A 233 17.63 14.98 -35.67
CA ARG A 233 16.83 14.50 -36.82
C ARG A 233 15.66 15.43 -37.17
N ASN A 234 15.05 16.10 -36.20
CA ASN A 234 14.05 17.14 -36.50
C ASN A 234 14.64 18.31 -37.27
N SER A 235 15.91 18.65 -37.08
CA SER A 235 16.61 19.66 -37.89
C SER A 235 16.91 19.20 -39.33
N LYS A 236 16.80 17.89 -39.63
CA LYS A 236 17.07 17.28 -40.94
C LYS A 236 15.83 16.80 -41.69
N GLY A 237 14.63 16.88 -41.09
CA GLY A 237 13.38 16.48 -41.74
C GLY A 237 13.23 14.98 -42.01
N GLU A 238 14.01 14.13 -41.33
CA GLU A 238 14.02 12.68 -41.56
C GLU A 238 12.99 11.95 -40.67
N SER A 239 12.27 10.98 -41.24
CA SER A 239 11.38 10.09 -40.48
C SER A 239 12.17 9.15 -39.56
N ILE A 240 11.69 8.96 -38.34
CA ILE A 240 12.39 8.17 -37.31
C ILE A 240 12.16 6.67 -37.52
N ASN A 241 13.21 5.94 -37.91
CA ASN A 241 13.23 4.48 -37.89
C ASN A 241 13.81 3.98 -36.56
N ARG A 242 13.04 3.18 -35.81
CA ARG A 242 13.41 2.65 -34.49
C ARG A 242 14.68 1.80 -34.51
N ILE A 243 15.00 1.18 -35.66
CA ILE A 243 16.20 0.36 -35.86
C ILE A 243 17.47 1.22 -35.90
N ASP A 244 17.41 2.43 -36.46
CA ASP A 244 18.56 3.32 -36.56
C ASP A 244 18.98 3.84 -35.18
N PHE A 245 18.01 4.16 -34.33
CA PHE A 245 18.27 4.59 -32.95
C PHE A 245 19.02 3.53 -32.15
N LEU A 246 18.60 2.26 -32.26
CA LEU A 246 19.25 1.15 -31.56
C LEU A 246 20.67 0.88 -32.08
N LYS A 247 20.90 1.02 -33.39
CA LYS A 247 22.24 0.88 -33.99
C LYS A 247 23.20 1.98 -33.52
N ASP A 248 22.73 3.21 -33.40
CA ASP A 248 23.55 4.32 -32.90
C ASP A 248 23.85 4.20 -31.41
N LEU A 249 22.91 3.67 -30.62
CA LEU A 249 23.12 3.39 -29.20
C LEU A 249 24.27 2.38 -29.00
N LEU A 250 24.21 1.25 -29.71
CA LEU A 250 25.19 0.15 -29.64
C LEU A 250 26.58 0.53 -30.18
N LYS A 251 26.66 1.45 -31.15
CA LYS A 251 27.95 1.99 -31.61
C LYS A 251 28.62 2.91 -30.60
N SER A 252 27.83 3.56 -29.73
CA SER A 252 28.36 4.50 -28.73
C SER A 252 28.89 3.83 -27.47
N GLU A 253 28.54 2.56 -27.22
CA GLU A 253 29.02 1.77 -26.08
C GLU A 253 30.32 1.00 -26.38
N ASN A 254 30.71 0.91 -27.66
CA ASN A 254 31.93 0.23 -28.11
C ASN A 254 33.11 1.19 -28.41
N LYS A 255 33.09 2.40 -27.84
CA LYS A 255 34.15 3.41 -27.94
C LYS A 255 34.51 3.91 -26.55
#